data_AF-A0AAV4C5V0-F1
#
_entry.id   AF-A0AAV4C5V0-F1
#
_cell.length_a   1.000
_cell.length_b   1.000
_cell.length_c   1.000
_cell.angle_alpha   90.00
_cell.angle_beta   90.00
_cell.angle_gamma   90.00
#
_symmetry.space_group_name_H-M   'P 1'
#
loop_
_entity.id
_entity.type
_entity.pdbx_description
1 polymer ?
#
loop_
_entity_poly.entity_id
_entity_poly.type
_entity_poly.pdbx_seq_one_letter_code
_entity_poly.pdbx_strand_id
1 'polypeptide(L)'
;MPVEKIRGGGELFKYHWTAFSKLQQTPFKFYWTHGRMFRYYIYSAAVMFPLFMYLTKASYAPANVKQWEEIRANRRHTFFDLPH
;
A
#
# COMPACT_ATOMS: atom_id res chain seq x y z
N MET A 1 -12.07 13.36 37.54
CA MET A 1 -11.00 14.00 36.76
C MET A 1 -11.62 14.56 35.48
N PRO A 2 -11.60 15.88 35.24
CA PRO A 2 -12.16 16.44 34.01
C PRO A 2 -11.37 15.92 32.81
N VAL A 3 -12.09 15.37 31.82
CA VAL A 3 -11.50 14.85 30.57
C VAL A 3 -11.08 16.06 29.73
N GLU A 4 -9.76 16.30 29.61
CA GLU A 4 -9.23 17.35 28.75
C GLU A 4 -9.67 17.16 27.29
N LYS A 5 -10.15 18.25 26.68
CA LYS A 5 -10.60 18.30 25.28
C LYS A 5 -9.58 19.11 24.47
N ILE A 6 -9.27 18.56 23.31
CA ILE A 6 -8.27 19.01 22.35
C ILE A 6 -8.59 20.39 21.74
N ARG A 7 -7.78 21.41 22.07
CA ARG A 7 -7.76 22.79 21.54
C ARG A 7 -7.12 22.84 20.14
N GLY A 8 -7.80 23.51 19.22
CA GLY A 8 -7.34 23.73 17.85
C GLY A 8 -6.05 24.56 17.82
N GLY A 9 -4.97 23.93 17.37
CA GLY A 9 -3.63 24.52 17.29
C GLY A 9 -2.65 23.90 18.30
N GLY A 10 -2.34 22.62 18.13
CA GLY A 10 -1.33 21.92 18.94
C GLY A 10 -1.83 20.73 19.76
N GLU A 11 -3.15 20.48 19.82
CA GLU A 11 -3.68 19.32 20.55
C GLU A 11 -4.01 18.15 19.59
N LEU A 12 -3.70 16.91 20.00
CA LEU A 12 -3.91 15.68 19.21
C LEU A 12 -5.40 15.40 18.99
N PHE A 13 -5.88 15.11 17.78
CA PHE A 13 -7.31 14.84 17.52
C PHE A 13 -7.96 13.86 18.52
N LYS A 14 -9.13 14.23 19.08
CA LYS A 14 -9.83 13.42 20.09
C LYS A 14 -10.24 12.04 19.54
N TYR A 15 -10.59 12.02 18.26
CA TYR A 15 -10.98 10.81 17.55
C TYR A 15 -10.19 10.73 16.25
N HIS A 16 -9.82 9.50 15.88
CA HIS A 16 -8.99 9.24 14.72
C HIS A 16 -9.85 9.02 13.48
N TRP A 17 -10.46 10.08 12.94
CA TRP A 17 -11.42 9.96 11.84
C TRP A 17 -10.77 10.09 10.46
N THR A 18 -9.59 10.71 10.37
CA THR A 18 -8.81 10.81 9.12
C THR A 18 -7.63 9.82 9.13
N ALA A 19 -7.19 9.38 7.94
CA ALA A 19 -5.99 8.56 7.82
C ALA A 19 -4.75 9.24 8.41
N PHE A 20 -4.65 10.56 8.24
CA PHE A 20 -3.56 11.35 8.82
C PHE A 20 -3.58 11.36 10.35
N SER A 21 -4.75 11.56 10.98
CA SER A 21 -4.87 11.51 12.45
C SER A 21 -4.46 10.14 13.03
N LYS A 22 -4.80 9.05 12.33
CA LYS A 22 -4.36 7.69 12.69
C LYS A 22 -2.83 7.57 12.67
N LEU A 23 -2.17 8.05 11.62
CA LEU A 23 -0.71 8.00 11.50
C LEU A 23 0.01 8.89 12.52
N GLN A 24 -0.52 10.07 12.84
CA GLN A 24 0.08 10.94 13.84
C GLN A 24 0.05 10.31 15.24
N GLN A 25 -1.01 9.57 15.55
CA GLN A 25 -1.23 8.98 16.87
C GLN A 25 -0.63 7.57 17.02
N THR A 26 -0.19 6.93 15.93
CA THR A 26 0.46 5.62 16.02
C THR A 26 1.83 5.73 16.70
N PRO A 27 2.10 4.96 17.78
CA PRO A 27 3.34 5.06 18.53
C PRO A 27 4.50 4.31 17.85
N PHE A 28 4.99 4.83 16.73
CA PHE A 28 6.05 4.19 15.92
C PHE A 28 7.31 3.84 16.71
N LYS A 29 7.76 4.74 17.59
CA LYS A 29 8.95 4.53 18.42
C LYS A 29 8.79 3.30 19.32
N PHE A 30 7.63 3.14 19.96
CA PHE A 30 7.31 1.99 20.80
C PHE A 30 7.30 0.68 20.01
N TYR A 31 6.68 0.68 18.82
CA TYR A 31 6.68 -0.50 17.95
C TYR A 31 8.08 -0.86 17.44
N TRP A 32 8.94 0.13 17.18
CA TRP A 32 10.31 -0.14 16.75
C TRP A 32 11.18 -0.73 17.86
N THR A 33 11.05 -0.23 19.10
CA THR A 33 11.84 -0.72 20.24
C THR A 33 11.35 -2.08 20.75
N HIS A 34 10.03 -2.23 20.94
CA HIS A 34 9.45 -3.43 21.59
C HIS A 34 8.88 -4.44 20.59
N GLY A 35 8.43 -3.98 19.42
CA GLY A 35 7.84 -4.84 18.39
C GLY A 35 8.91 -5.52 17.52
N ARG A 36 9.31 -6.74 17.88
CA ARG A 36 10.23 -7.54 17.05
C ARG A 36 9.65 -7.80 15.65
N MET A 37 8.35 -8.13 15.56
CA MET A 37 7.65 -8.37 14.29
C MET A 37 7.62 -7.12 13.40
N PHE A 38 7.45 -5.93 13.99
CA PHE A 38 7.42 -4.67 13.24
C PHE A 38 8.76 -4.40 12.55
N ARG A 39 9.87 -4.64 13.25
CA ARG A 39 11.22 -4.55 12.66
C ARG A 39 11.44 -5.57 11.54
N TYR A 40 11.06 -6.83 11.75
CA TYR A 40 11.18 -7.86 10.72
C TYR A 40 10.38 -7.52 9.47
N TYR A 41 9.17 -6.98 9.62
CA TYR A 41 8.35 -6.55 8.49
C TYR A 41 9.02 -5.42 7.69
N ILE A 42 9.58 -4.42 8.37
CA ILE A 42 10.27 -3.32 7.69
C ILE A 42 11.54 -3.80 6.99
N TYR A 43 12.33 -4.67 7.63
CA TYR A 43 13.51 -5.26 7.00
C TYR A 43 13.16 -6.17 5.83
N SER A 44 12.13 -7.02 5.94
CA SER A 44 11.71 -7.88 4.84
C SER A 44 11.17 -7.06 3.67
N ALA A 45 10.40 -6.00 3.92
CA ALA A 45 9.95 -5.09 2.88
C ALA A 45 11.13 -4.42 2.17
N ALA A 46 12.14 -3.96 2.91
CA ALA A 46 13.34 -3.34 2.34
C ALA A 46 14.15 -4.31 1.48
N VAL A 47 14.30 -5.57 1.91
CA VAL A 47 15.02 -6.62 1.16
C VAL A 47 14.22 -7.07 -0.06
N MET A 48 12.90 -7.17 0.05
CA MET A 48 12.04 -7.61 -1.05
C MET A 48 11.79 -6.51 -2.09
N PHE A 49 11.93 -5.24 -1.72
CA PHE A 49 11.72 -4.11 -2.61
C PHE A 49 12.51 -4.19 -3.93
N PRO A 50 13.86 -4.41 -3.94
CA PRO A 50 14.60 -4.55 -5.19
C PRO A 50 14.13 -5.76 -6.01
N LEU A 51 13.81 -6.88 -5.37
CA LEU A 51 13.31 -8.08 -6.07
C LEU A 51 12.00 -7.77 -6.81
N PHE A 52 11.05 -7.12 -6.15
CA PHE A 52 9.81 -6.70 -6.79
C PHE A 52 10.05 -5.68 -7.89
N MET A 53 10.98 -4.74 -7.72
CA MET A 53 11.34 -3.79 -8.79
C MET A 53 11.82 -4.50 -10.06
N TYR A 54 12.64 -5.55 -9.94
CA TYR A 54 13.08 -6.35 -11.10
C TYR A 54 11.91 -7.13 -11.73
N LEU A 55 11.08 -7.77 -10.91
CA LEU A 55 9.91 -8.51 -11.39
C LEU A 55 8.91 -7.60 -12.09
N THR A 56 8.66 -6.40 -11.55
CA THR A 56 7.80 -5.39 -12.17
C THR A 56 8.36 -4.99 -13.53
N LYS A 57 9.66 -4.67 -13.62
CA LYS A 57 10.29 -4.33 -14.91
C LYS A 57 10.19 -5.47 -15.93
N ALA A 58 10.39 -6.72 -15.50
CA ALA A 58 10.26 -7.88 -16.36
C ALA A 58 8.80 -8.07 -16.84
N SER A 59 7.83 -7.90 -15.94
CA SER A 59 6.39 -8.00 -16.28
C SER A 59 5.98 -6.95 -17.31
N TYR A 60 6.44 -5.70 -17.14
CA TYR A 60 6.16 -4.59 -18.06
C TYR A 60 7.11 -4.50 -19.26
N ALA A 61 7.92 -5.53 -19.52
CA ALA A 61 8.73 -5.57 -20.73
C ALA A 61 7.84 -5.51 -21.98
N PRO A 62 8.23 -4.78 -23.03
CA PRO A 62 7.35 -4.53 -24.18
C PRO A 62 6.92 -5.83 -24.89
N ALA A 63 7.76 -6.86 -24.88
CA ALA A 63 7.40 -8.18 -25.41
C ALA A 63 6.26 -8.84 -24.63
N ASN A 64 6.31 -8.77 -23.30
CA ASN A 64 5.28 -9.36 -22.43
C ASN A 64 3.97 -8.56 -22.53
N VAL A 65 4.05 -7.23 -22.59
CA VAL A 65 2.87 -6.38 -22.76
C VAL A 65 2.14 -6.72 -24.06
N LYS A 66 2.86 -6.84 -25.18
CA LYS A 66 2.28 -7.24 -26.48
C LYS A 66 1.64 -8.63 -26.42
N GLN A 67 2.34 -9.61 -25.83
CA GLN A 67 1.78 -10.95 -25.65
C GLN A 67 0.48 -10.92 -24.83
N TRP A 68 0.43 -10.15 -23.75
CA TRP A 68 -0.78 -10.00 -22.94
C TRP A 68 -1.88 -9.21 -23.63
N GLU A 69 -1.54 -8.29 -24.53
CA GLU A 69 -2.52 -7.59 -25.39
C GLU A 69 -3.15 -8.54 -26.40
N GLU A 70 -2.37 -9.38 -27.07
CA GLU A 70 -2.85 -10.41 -28.00
C GLU A 70 -3.75 -11.44 -27.30
N ILE A 71 -3.31 -11.94 -26.14
CA ILE A 71 -4.12 -12.85 -25.31
C ILE A 71 -5.43 -12.19 -24.90
N ARG A 72 -5.41 -10.90 -24.54
CA ARG A 72 -6.63 -10.18 -24.13
C ARG A 72 -7.52 -9.87 -25.32
N ALA A 73 -6.98 -9.51 -26.48
CA ALA A 73 -7.72 -9.32 -27.72
C ALA A 73 -8.48 -10.60 -28.08
N ASN A 74 -7.82 -11.75 -27.97
CA ASN A 74 -8.46 -13.05 -28.17
C ASN A 74 -9.55 -13.35 -27.14
N ARG A 75 -9.48 -12.81 -25.92
CA ARG A 75 -10.48 -13.01 -24.84
C ARG A 75 -11.62 -11.99 -24.82
N ARG A 76 -11.60 -10.93 -25.65
CA ARG A 76 -12.71 -9.96 -25.80
C ARG A 76 -13.91 -10.54 -26.55
N HIS A 77 -14.21 -11.80 -26.32
CA HIS A 77 -15.52 -12.39 -26.52
C HIS A 77 -16.19 -12.47 -25.15
N THR A 78 -16.36 -11.32 -24.48
CA THR A 78 -17.38 -11.31 -23.44
C THR A 78 -18.73 -11.44 -24.13
N PHE A 79 -19.72 -12.03 -23.46
CA PHE A 79 -21.07 -12.19 -24.00
C PHE A 79 -21.69 -10.86 -24.51
N PHE A 80 -21.16 -9.72 -24.05
CA PHE A 80 -21.63 -8.37 -24.36
C PHE A 80 -20.77 -7.61 -25.40
N ASP A 81 -19.70 -8.21 -25.92
CA ASP A 81 -18.88 -7.59 -26.97
C ASP A 81 -19.54 -7.81 -28.35
N LEU A 82 -19.57 -6.75 -29.18
CA LEU A 82 -20.12 -6.81 -30.54
C LEU A 82 -19.25 -7.74 -31.41
N PRO A 83 -19.84 -8.65 -32.22
CA PRO A 83 -19.07 -9.49 -33.13
C PRO A 83 -18.34 -8.58 -34.13
N HIS A 84 -17.02 -8.75 -34.22
CA HIS A 84 -16.17 -8.14 -35.24
C HIS A 84 -16.17 -9.02 -36.49
#